data_AF-A0A7J4IRJ2-F1
#
_entry.id   AF-A0A7J4IRJ2-F1
#
_cell.length_a   1.000
_cell.length_b   1.000
_cell.length_c   1.000
_cell.angle_alpha   90.00
_cell.angle_beta   90.00
_cell.angle_gamma   90.00
#
_symmetry.space_group_name_H-M   'P 1'
#
loop_
_entity.id
_entity.type
_entity.pdbx_description
1 polymer ?
#
loop_
_entity_poly.entity_id
_entity_poly.type
_entity_poly.pdbx_seq_one_letter_code
_entity_poly.pdbx_strand_id
1 'polypeptide(L)'
;MEEFGQIGFSGKLRPSQVASSEIIREQLDAGEKNLHIVAPPGSGKTVLGLYTWSDLVRLPTLVLSPNSAIQAQWVARAKELFNLDGKEEQILT
;
A
#
# COMPACT_ATOMS: atom_id res chain seq x y z
N MET A 1 11.82 -8.61 -16.92
CA MET A 1 10.81 -8.10 -15.99
C MET A 1 11.06 -6.62 -15.85
N GLU A 2 10.07 -5.77 -16.07
CA GLU A 2 10.23 -4.35 -15.73
C GLU A 2 10.54 -4.24 -14.24
N GLU A 3 11.54 -3.43 -13.92
CA GLU A 3 11.92 -3.16 -12.54
C GLU A 3 10.79 -2.37 -11.87
N PHE A 4 10.41 -2.73 -10.64
CA PHE A 4 9.34 -2.06 -9.88
C PHE A 4 9.57 -0.53 -9.80
N GLY A 5 10.84 -0.12 -9.83
CA GLY A 5 11.26 1.27 -9.90
C GLY A 5 11.23 1.95 -8.54
N GLN A 6 11.22 3.28 -8.55
CA GLN A 6 11.29 4.09 -7.34
C GLN A 6 9.93 4.35 -6.68
N ILE A 7 8.95 3.48 -6.95
CA ILE A 7 7.64 3.55 -6.32
C ILE A 7 7.82 3.38 -4.81
N GLY A 8 7.24 4.29 -4.04
CA GLY A 8 7.38 4.32 -2.59
C GLY A 8 6.58 5.45 -1.94
N PHE A 9 6.36 5.33 -0.64
CA PHE A 9 5.63 6.33 0.13
C PHE A 9 6.43 7.62 0.30
N SER A 10 5.82 8.78 0.03
CA SER A 10 6.47 10.09 0.13
C SER A 10 6.21 10.80 1.48
N GLY A 11 5.33 10.22 2.31
CA GLY A 11 4.94 10.79 3.60
C GLY A 11 5.67 10.20 4.81
N LYS A 12 5.14 10.53 6.00
CA LYS A 12 5.58 9.94 7.27
C LYS A 12 4.47 9.09 7.87
N LEU A 13 4.77 7.84 8.19
CA LEU A 13 3.84 6.94 8.87
C LEU A 13 3.55 7.44 10.30
N ARG A 14 2.31 7.27 10.73
CA ARG A 14 1.92 7.48 12.13
C ARG A 14 2.53 6.37 13.01
N PRO A 15 2.74 6.60 14.32
CA PRO A 15 3.31 5.58 15.21
C PRO A 15 2.59 4.23 15.16
N SER A 16 1.25 4.24 15.09
CA SER A 16 0.47 3.01 14.97
C SER A 16 0.70 2.28 13.65
N GLN A 17 0.91 3.02 12.55
CA GLN A 17 1.18 2.43 11.24
C GLN A 17 2.59 1.85 11.16
N VAL A 18 3.57 2.51 11.80
CA VAL A 18 4.93 1.95 11.96
C VAL A 18 4.88 0.64 12.73
N ALA A 19 4.19 0.61 13.87
CA ALA A 19 4.05 -0.62 14.64
C ALA A 19 3.40 -1.75 13.82
N SER A 20 2.36 -1.43 13.03
CA SER A 20 1.75 -2.41 12.13
C SER A 20 2.67 -2.84 10.98
N SER A 21 3.45 -1.93 10.39
CA SER A 21 4.35 -2.27 9.27
C SER A 21 5.49 -3.17 9.69
N GLU A 22 6.01 -3.02 10.92
CA GLU A 22 7.03 -3.93 11.44
C GLU A 22 6.48 -5.36 11.63
N ILE A 23 5.28 -5.50 12.18
CA ILE A 23 4.62 -6.81 12.31
C ILE A 23 4.38 -7.45 10.93
N ILE A 24 3.97 -6.65 9.95
CA ILE A 24 3.78 -7.11 8.57
C ILE A 24 5.11 -7.58 7.98
N ARG A 25 6.19 -6.79 8.16
CA ARG A 25 7.53 -7.13 7.69
C ARG A 25 8.01 -8.46 8.28
N GLU A 26 7.89 -8.64 9.58
CA GLU A 26 8.30 -9.88 10.26
C GLU A 26 7.58 -11.12 9.68
N GLN A 27 6.29 -11.00 9.39
CA GLN A 27 5.52 -12.10 8.78
C GLN A 27 5.95 -12.35 7.33
N LEU A 28 6.18 -11.30 6.54
CA LEU A 28 6.70 -11.44 5.17
C LEU A 28 8.08 -12.09 5.15
N ASP A 29 8.97 -11.70 6.06
CA ASP A 29 10.32 -12.27 6.18
C ASP A 29 10.28 -13.74 6.65
N ALA A 30 9.27 -14.11 7.42
CA ALA A 30 8.97 -15.50 7.77
C ALA A 30 8.36 -16.32 6.61
N GLY A 31 8.10 -15.68 5.46
CA GLY A 31 7.55 -16.32 4.27
C GLY A 31 6.02 -16.47 4.28
N GLU A 32 5.32 -15.78 5.18
CA GLU A 32 3.87 -15.78 5.21
C GLU A 32 3.28 -15.16 3.94
N LYS A 33 2.28 -15.84 3.37
CA LYS A 33 1.64 -15.42 2.11
C LYS A 33 0.32 -14.69 2.31
N ASN A 34 -0.30 -14.85 3.48
CA ASN A 34 -1.62 -14.32 3.79
C ASN A 34 -1.54 -13.47 5.05
N LEU A 35 -1.76 -12.17 4.90
CA LEU A 35 -1.78 -11.22 6.01
C LEU A 35 -3.20 -10.69 6.20
N HIS A 36 -3.69 -10.70 7.44
CA HIS A 36 -5.00 -10.14 7.77
C HIS A 36 -4.85 -8.93 8.70
N ILE A 37 -5.21 -7.76 8.20
CA ILE A 37 -5.08 -6.50 8.94
C ILE A 37 -6.47 -6.03 9.39
N VAL A 38 -6.70 -6.04 10.71
CA VAL A 38 -7.89 -5.46 11.33
C VAL A 38 -7.52 -4.10 11.89
N ALA A 39 -8.10 -3.03 11.33
CA ALA A 39 -7.82 -1.67 11.76
C ALA A 39 -9.11 -0.87 11.94
N PRO A 40 -9.27 -0.10 13.03
CA PRO A 40 -10.48 0.67 13.27
C PRO A 40 -10.66 1.80 12.23
N PRO A 41 -11.87 2.34 12.06
CA PRO A 41 -12.10 3.53 11.24
C PRO A 41 -11.14 4.68 11.62
N GLY A 42 -10.59 5.37 10.62
CA GLY A 42 -9.65 6.48 10.84
C GLY A 42 -8.20 6.08 11.11
N SER A 43 -7.88 4.79 11.24
CA SER A 43 -6.51 4.27 11.47
C SER A 43 -5.54 4.46 10.29
N GLY A 44 -6.03 4.87 9.12
CA GLY A 44 -5.22 4.99 7.91
C GLY A 44 -4.96 3.66 7.19
N LYS A 45 -5.91 2.71 7.25
CA LYS A 45 -5.82 1.39 6.60
C LYS A 45 -5.44 1.44 5.11
N THR A 46 -5.90 2.44 4.36
CA THR A 46 -5.56 2.60 2.94
C THR A 46 -4.08 2.92 2.75
N VAL A 47 -3.52 3.84 3.56
CA VAL A 47 -2.10 4.18 3.51
C VAL A 47 -1.25 3.00 3.95
N LEU A 48 -1.66 2.27 5.00
CA LEU A 48 -0.96 1.07 5.45
C LEU A 48 -0.95 -0.03 4.37
N GLY A 49 -2.07 -0.25 3.68
CA GLY A 49 -2.16 -1.22 2.59
C GLY A 49 -1.28 -0.83 1.39
N LEU A 50 -1.33 0.45 0.97
CA LEU A 50 -0.47 0.95 -0.10
C LEU A 50 1.02 0.90 0.28
N TYR A 51 1.37 1.25 1.52
CA TYR A 51 2.74 1.16 2.04
C TYR A 51 3.25 -0.28 2.05
N THR A 52 2.40 -1.23 2.46
CA THR A 52 2.71 -2.65 2.42
C THR A 52 3.05 -3.08 0.99
N TRP A 53 2.30 -2.61 0.00
CA TRP A 53 2.59 -2.86 -1.41
C TRP A 53 3.90 -2.20 -1.87
N SER A 54 4.04 -0.88 -1.75
CA SER A 54 5.12 -0.11 -2.39
C SER A 54 6.46 -0.22 -1.69
N ASP A 55 6.47 -0.39 -0.37
CA ASP A 55 7.69 -0.29 0.44
C ASP A 55 8.11 -1.65 1.00
N LEU A 56 7.17 -2.56 1.24
CA LEU A 56 7.47 -3.89 1.82
C LEU A 56 7.49 -4.99 0.76
N VAL A 57 6.42 -5.13 -0.04
CA VAL A 57 6.27 -6.23 -1.00
C VAL A 57 6.98 -5.96 -2.33
N ARG A 58 6.89 -4.72 -2.84
CA ARG A 58 7.59 -4.24 -4.06
C ARG A 58 7.34 -5.07 -5.32
N LEU A 59 6.09 -5.50 -5.52
CA LEU A 59 5.65 -6.27 -6.68
C LEU A 59 4.36 -5.68 -7.28
N PRO A 60 4.07 -5.90 -8.58
CA PRO A 60 2.79 -5.54 -9.17
C PRO A 60 1.62 -6.09 -8.33
N THR A 61 0.63 -5.25 -8.05
CA THR A 61 -0.45 -5.56 -7.11
C THR A 61 -1.81 -5.27 -7.71
N LEU A 62 -2.79 -6.11 -7.34
CA LEU A 62 -4.20 -5.92 -7.62
C LEU A 62 -4.92 -5.54 -6.32
N VAL A 63 -5.54 -4.36 -6.29
CA VAL A 63 -6.40 -3.92 -5.17
C VAL A 63 -7.85 -4.18 -5.53
N LEU A 64 -8.52 -5.06 -4.77
CA LEU A 64 -9.94 -5.35 -4.93
C LEU A 64 -10.77 -4.48 -3.98
N SER A 65 -11.66 -3.67 -4.53
CA SER A 65 -12.58 -2.82 -3.78
C SER A 65 -14.03 -3.23 -4.00
N PRO A 66 -14.92 -3.07 -3.00
CA PRO A 66 -16.31 -3.52 -3.11
C PRO A 66 -17.19 -2.64 -4.01
N ASN A 67 -16.74 -1.43 -4.38
CA ASN A 67 -17.40 -0.55 -5.33
C ASN A 67 -16.44 0.49 -5.91
N SER A 68 -16.88 1.18 -6.96
CA SER A 68 -16.12 2.20 -7.69
C SER A 68 -15.77 3.43 -6.85
N ALA A 69 -16.61 3.81 -5.89
CA ALA A 69 -16.31 4.95 -5.01
C ALA A 69 -15.11 4.66 -4.10
N ILE A 70 -15.04 3.46 -3.52
CA ILE A 70 -13.89 3.04 -2.71
C ILE A 70 -12.66 2.85 -3.61
N GLN A 71 -12.82 2.29 -4.81
CA GLN A 71 -11.73 2.16 -5.78
C GLN A 71 -11.07 3.52 -6.09
N ALA A 72 -11.88 4.52 -6.41
CA ALA A 72 -11.41 5.87 -6.71
C ALA A 72 -10.64 6.49 -5.53
N GLN A 73 -11.04 6.18 -4.28
CA GLN A 73 -10.30 6.62 -3.09
C GLN A 73 -8.90 6.00 -2.99
N TRP A 74 -8.74 4.73 -3.36
CA TRP A 74 -7.41 4.09 -3.40
C TRP A 74 -6.52 4.74 -4.46
N VAL A 75 -7.04 4.94 -5.67
CA VAL A 75 -6.33 5.60 -6.77
C VAL A 75 -5.90 7.01 -6.37
N ALA A 76 -6.83 7.80 -5.82
CA ALA A 76 -6.55 9.16 -5.35
C ALA A 76 -5.46 9.17 -4.27
N ARG A 77 -5.53 8.24 -3.30
CA ARG A 77 -4.56 8.17 -2.21
C ARG A 77 -3.17 7.76 -2.69
N ALA A 78 -3.08 6.85 -3.67
CA ALA A 78 -1.82 6.47 -4.30
C ALA A 78 -1.18 7.69 -5.00
N LYS A 79 -1.96 8.41 -5.81
CA LYS A 79 -1.49 9.63 -6.53
C LYS A 79 -1.13 10.79 -5.58
N GLU A 80 -1.77 10.88 -4.43
CA GLU A 80 -1.54 11.94 -3.43
C GLU A 80 -0.26 11.72 -2.60
N LEU A 81 0.01 10.48 -2.17
CA LEU A 81 0.99 10.21 -1.10
C LEU A 81 2.15 9.27 -1.50
N PHE A 82 2.21 8.82 -2.74
CA PHE A 82 3.24 7.90 -3.20
C PHE A 82 3.95 8.49 -4.43
N ASN A 83 5.26 8.33 -4.49
CA ASN A 83 5.99 8.45 -5.74
C ASN A 83 5.60 7.25 -6.61
N LEU A 84 5.15 7.50 -7.83
CA LEU A 84 4.74 6.45 -8.76
C LEU A 84 5.75 6.27 -9.90
N ASP A 85 6.90 6.94 -9.84
CA ASP A 85 8.02 6.74 -10.77
C ASP A 85 7.61 6.94 -12.24
N GLY A 86 6.76 7.94 -12.51
CA GLY A 86 6.24 8.24 -13.85
C GLY A 86 5.18 7.26 -14.36
N LYS A 87 4.67 6.35 -13.51
CA LYS A 87 3.69 5.32 -13.86
C LYS A 87 2.25 5.68 -13.45
N GLU A 88 1.94 6.97 -13.28
CA GLU A 88 0.63 7.45 -12.82
C GLU A 88 -0.53 7.01 -13.72
N GLU A 89 -0.27 6.85 -15.02
CA GLU A 89 -1.24 6.39 -16.02
C GLU A 89 -1.54 4.88 -15.91
N GLN A 90 -0.66 4.12 -15.26
CA GLN A 90 -0.85 2.68 -15.03
C GLN A 90 -1.74 2.41 -13.81
N ILE A 91 -1.96 3.42 -12.95
CA ILE A 91 -2.91 3.32 -11.83
C ILE A 91 -4.31 3.68 -12.33
N LEU A 92 -5.04 2.63 -12.67
CA LEU A 92 -6.37 2.68 -13.27
C LEU A 92 -7.48 2.30 -12.27
N THR A 93 -8.71 2.69 -12.60
CA THR A 93 -9.96 2.12 -12.07
C THR A 93 -10.46 1.01 -12.99
#